data_AF-A0AAV6D7A5-F1
#
_entry.id   AF-A0AAV6D7A5-F1
#
_cell.length_a   1.000
_cell.length_b   1.000
_cell.length_c   1.000
_cell.angle_alpha   90.00
_cell.angle_beta   90.00
_cell.angle_gamma   90.00
#
_symmetry.space_group_name_H-M   'P 1'
#
loop_
_entity.id
_entity.type
_entity.pdbx_description
1 polymer ?
#
loop_
_entity_poly.entity_id
_entity_poly.type
_entity_poly.pdbx_seq_one_letter_code
_entity_poly.pdbx_strand_id
1 'polypeptide(L)' 'MFQNDPEFLREFEVFQLIGQCKSTHDIAEKLHLSIKTVNVHRANIKAKLKLKLTAELIRFAARWSKSQGAGA' A
#
# COMPACT_ATOMS: atom_id res chain seq x y z
N MET A 1 -13.54 6.87 -9.43
CA MET A 1 -12.63 6.44 -8.34
C MET A 1 -12.13 5.06 -8.73
N PHE A 2 -10.82 4.91 -8.99
CA PHE A 2 -10.18 3.66 -9.44
C PHE A 2 -10.77 2.98 -10.70
N GLN A 3 -11.36 3.74 -11.63
CA GLN A 3 -11.91 3.15 -12.86
C GLN A 3 -10.79 3.14 -13.93
N ASN A 4 -10.31 1.95 -14.33
CA ASN A 4 -9.30 1.67 -15.38
C ASN A 4 -7.79 1.79 -15.05
N ASP A 5 -7.33 1.25 -13.91
CA ASP A 5 -5.88 1.03 -13.68
C ASP A 5 -5.54 -0.47 -13.58
N PRO A 6 -4.79 -1.06 -14.54
CA PRO A 6 -4.36 -2.46 -14.46
C PRO A 6 -3.43 -2.73 -13.26
N GLU A 7 -2.78 -1.68 -12.74
CA GLU A 7 -1.87 -1.78 -11.60
C GLU A 7 -2.57 -1.72 -10.22
N PHE A 8 -3.89 -1.51 -10.18
CA PHE A 8 -4.63 -1.38 -8.91
C PHE A 8 -4.44 -2.59 -7.99
N LEU A 9 -4.43 -3.81 -8.55
CA LEU A 9 -4.20 -5.03 -7.78
C LEU A 9 -2.84 -4.99 -7.07
N ARG A 10 -1.80 -4.53 -7.78
CA ARG A 10 -0.43 -4.50 -7.26
C ARG A 10 -0.25 -3.41 -6.20
N GLU A 11 -0.82 -2.24 -6.48
CA GLU A 11 -0.85 -1.14 -5.52
C GLU A 11 -1.63 -1.51 -4.26
N PHE A 12 -2.72 -2.25 -4.40
CA PHE A 12 -3.49 -2.74 -3.27
C PHE A 12 -2.73 -3.77 -2.44
N GLU A 13 -2.03 -4.73 -3.06
CA GLU A 13 -1.14 -5.66 -2.34
C GLU A 13 -0.07 -4.92 -1.53
N VAL A 14 0.58 -3.92 -2.15
CA VAL A 14 1.55 -3.05 -1.47
C VAL A 14 0.88 -2.33 -0.29
N PHE A 15 -0.31 -1.77 -0.50
CA PHE A 15 -1.08 -1.10 0.54
C PHE A 15 -1.42 -2.00 1.72
N GLN A 16 -1.85 -3.24 1.47
CA GLN A 16 -2.16 -4.21 2.53
C GLN A 16 -0.93 -4.54 3.38
N LEU A 17 0.22 -4.75 2.74
CA LEU A 17 1.46 -5.05 3.46
C LEU A 17 1.97 -3.84 4.27
N ILE A 18 1.76 -2.62 3.79
CA ILE A 18 2.02 -1.39 4.58
C ILE A 18 1.16 -1.37 5.84
N GLY A 19 -0.11 -1.78 5.74
CA GLY A 19 -1.02 -1.88 6.89
C GLY A 19 -0.60 -2.92 7.92
N GLN A 20 0.11 -3.96 7.50
CA GLN A 20 0.73 -4.99 8.35
C GLN A 20 2.08 -4.56 8.94
N CYS A 21 2.44 -3.27 8.85
CA CYS A 21 3.71 -2.73 9.33
C CYS A 21 4.96 -3.37 8.68
N LYS A 22 4.84 -3.88 7.45
CA LYS A 22 5.99 -4.40 6.70
C LYS A 22 6.87 -3.28 6.17
N SER A 23 8.19 -3.48 6.20
CA SER A 23 9.14 -2.52 5.64
C SER A 23 9.09 -2.53 4.11
N THR A 24 9.57 -1.48 3.47
CA THR A 24 9.65 -1.44 1.99
C THR A 24 10.50 -2.59 1.44
N HIS A 25 11.51 -3.03 2.20
CA HIS A 25 12.33 -4.20 1.86
C HIS A 25 11.50 -5.49 1.91
N ASP A 26 10.80 -5.75 3.01
CA ASP A 26 9.97 -6.95 3.15
C ASP A 26 8.88 -7.02 2.08
N ILE A 27 8.31 -5.87 1.71
CA ILE A 27 7.31 -5.76 0.65
C ILE A 27 7.95 -6.10 -0.70
N ALA A 28 9.14 -5.57 -0.96
CA ALA A 28 9.88 -5.85 -2.19
C ALA A 28 10.19 -7.35 -2.32
N GLU A 29 10.68 -7.98 -1.25
CA GLU A 29 10.95 -9.42 -1.23
C GLU A 29 9.68 -10.25 -1.39
N LYS A 30 8.64 -9.95 -0.60
CA LYS A 30 7.39 -10.72 -0.60
C LYS A 30 6.62 -10.64 -1.91
N LEU A 31 6.75 -9.51 -2.61
CA LEU A 31 6.13 -9.31 -3.91
C LEU A 31 7.08 -9.64 -5.07
N HIS A 32 8.33 -10.02 -4.83
CA HIS A 32 9.35 -10.19 -5.87
C HIS A 32 9.50 -8.94 -6.76
N LEU A 33 9.50 -7.76 -6.14
CA LEU A 33 9.68 -6.47 -6.79
C LEU A 33 11.00 -5.81 -6.39
N SER A 34 11.46 -4.86 -7.19
CA SER A 34 12.51 -3.94 -6.73
C SER A 34 11.96 -2.94 -5.70
N ILE A 35 12.79 -2.51 -4.76
CA ILE A 35 12.46 -1.44 -3.81
C ILE A 35 12.01 -0.17 -4.55
N LYS A 36 12.62 0.14 -5.71
CA LYS A 36 12.23 1.26 -6.57
C LYS A 36 10.78 1.13 -7.05
N THR A 37 10.39 -0.06 -7.50
CA THR A 37 9.02 -0.36 -7.94
C THR A 37 8.02 -0.21 -6.79
N VAL A 38 8.35 -0.71 -5.58
CA VAL A 38 7.51 -0.51 -4.39
C VAL A 38 7.33 0.97 -4.06
N ASN A 39 8.39 1.78 -4.19
CA ASN A 39 8.29 3.23 -3.98
C ASN A 39 7.39 3.93 -5.02
N VAL A 40 7.42 3.49 -6.28
CA VAL A 40 6.50 3.99 -7.32
C VAL A 40 5.06 3.65 -6.96
N HIS A 41 4.75 2.39 -6.60
CA HIS A 41 3.41 2.03 -6.15
C HIS A 41 2.97 2.83 -4.93
N ARG A 42 3.84 3.05 -3.94
CA ARG A 42 3.53 3.92 -2.78
C ARG A 42 3.19 5.35 -3.18
N ALA A 43 3.91 5.91 -4.17
CA ALA A 43 3.63 7.24 -4.70
C ALA A 43 2.27 7.30 -5.41
N ASN A 44 1.98 6.30 -6.25
CA ASN A 44 0.69 6.19 -6.94
C ASN A 44 -0.47 6.03 -5.94
N ILE A 45 -0.34 5.14 -4.96
CA ILE A 45 -1.34 4.94 -3.90
C ILE A 45 -1.59 6.25 -3.16
N LYS A 46 -0.52 6.99 -2.79
CA LYS A 46 -0.66 8.32 -2.17
C LYS A 46 -1.44 9.28 -3.06
N ALA A 47 -1.10 9.36 -4.36
CA ALA A 47 -1.79 10.23 -5.30
C ALA A 47 -3.27 9.87 -5.42
N LYS A 48 -3.58 8.56 -5.52
CA LYS A 48 -4.95 8.04 -5.61
C LYS A 48 -5.77 8.28 -4.34
N LEU A 49 -5.14 8.15 -3.16
CA LEU A 49 -5.75 8.44 -1.86
C LEU A 49 -5.69 9.94 -1.48
N LYS A 50 -5.12 10.79 -2.34
CA LYS A 50 -4.91 12.23 -2.12
C LYS A 50 -4.14 12.53 -0.81
N LEU A 51 -3.19 11.67 -0.44
CA LEU A 51 -2.36 11.80 0.76
C LEU A 51 -1.06 12.54 0.43
N LYS A 52 -0.68 13.49 1.28
CA LYS A 52 0.53 14.29 1.07
C LYS A 52 1.76 13.60 1.65
N LEU A 53 1.62 12.96 2.80
CA LEU A 53 2.74 12.39 3.55
C LEU A 53 2.70 10.86 3.58
N THR A 54 3.88 10.26 3.58
CA THR A 54 4.05 8.80 3.72
C THR A 54 3.51 8.30 5.07
N ALA A 55 3.64 9.11 6.12
CA ALA A 55 3.08 8.80 7.44
C ALA A 55 1.54 8.70 7.42
N GLU A 56 0.87 9.51 6.59
CA GLU A 56 -0.58 9.41 6.40
C GLU A 56 -0.96 8.11 5.71
N LEU A 57 -0.21 7.69 4.69
CA LEU A 57 -0.41 6.40 4.02
C LEU A 57 -0.29 5.24 5.02
N ILE A 58 0.75 5.25 5.86
CA ILE A 58 0.97 4.20 6.86
C ILE A 58 -0.17 4.16 7.88
N ARG A 59 -0.59 5.32 8.41
CA ARG A 59 -1.73 5.40 9.35
C ARG A 59 -3.03 4.93 8.71
N PHE A 60 -3.28 5.32 7.46
CA PHE A 60 -4.47 4.93 6.72
C PHE A 60 -4.49 3.41 6.47
N ALA A 61 -3.37 2.85 6.01
CA ALA A 61 -3.21 1.41 5.79
C ALA A 61 -3.34 0.61 7.10
N ALA A 62 -2.73 1.08 8.19
CA ALA A 62 -2.82 0.43 9.50
C ALA A 62 -4.25 0.46 10.05
N ARG A 63 -4.96 1.60 9.90
CA ARG A 63 -6.38 1.70 10.27
C ARG A 63 -7.24 0.76 9.45
N TRP A 64 -7.01 0.69 8.14
CA TRP A 64 -7.72 -0.22 7.24
C TRP A 64 -7.44 -1.68 7.58
N SER A 65 -6.18 -2.04 7.89
CA SER A 65 -5.82 -3.39 8.32
C SER A 65 -6.53 -3.80 9.62
N LYS A 66 -6.66 -2.86 10.58
CA LYS A 66 -7.39 -3.10 11.84
C LYS A 66 -8.90 -3.29 11.60
N SER A 67 -9.51 -2.56 10.66
CA SER A 67 -10.93 -2.74 10.34
C SER A 67 -11.22 -4.04 9.59
N GLN A 68 -10.25 -4.55 8.81
CA GLN A 68 -10.38 -5.83 8.11
C GLN A 68 -10.10 -7.05 9.00
N GLY A 69 -9.47 -6.86 10.17
CA GLY A 69 -9.20 -7.91 11.16
C GLY A 69 -10.24 -8.05 12.27
N ALA A 70 -11.32 -7.26 12.26
CA ALA A 70 -12.40 -7.28 13.25
C ALA A 70 -13.66 -8.01 12.75
N GLY A 71 -13.49 -8.93 11.79
CA GLY A 71 -14.56 -9.75 11.21
C GLY A 71 -14.21 -11.23 11.18
N ALA A 72 -13.62 -11.74 12.27
CA ALA A 72 -13.45 -13.17 12.52
C ALA A 72 -14.02 -13.48 13.91
#